data_AF-A0A931D6J1-F1
#
_entry.id   AF-A0A931D6J1-F1
#
_cell.length_a   1.000
_cell.length_b   1.000
_cell.length_c   1.000
_cell.angle_alpha   90.00
_cell.angle_beta   90.00
_cell.angle_gamma   90.00
#
_symmetry.space_group_name_H-M   'P 1'
#
loop_
_entity.id
_entity.type
_entity.pdbx_description
1 polymer ?
#
loop_
_entity_poly.entity_id
_entity_poly.type
_entity_poly.pdbx_seq_one_letter_code
_entity_poly.pdbx_strand_id
1 'polypeptide(L)'
;MTTNLEGVINPPIDELLKTTDSKYALVINAAKRARQINAYYAQLHEGLFEYVGPLVDTKLNEKPLSISLREINEGLLQVTDASDQSAAE
;
A
#
# COMPACT_ATOMS: atom_id res chain seq x y z
N MET A 1 -21.12 16.05 9.12
CA MET A 1 -19.92 15.26 8.79
C MET A 1 -20.23 14.49 7.52
N THR A 2 -19.40 14.61 6.48
CA THR A 2 -19.61 13.95 5.19
C THR A 2 -19.51 12.43 5.37
N THR A 3 -20.64 11.73 5.29
CA THR A 3 -20.77 10.29 5.61
C THR A 3 -20.53 9.36 4.42
N ASN A 4 -20.13 9.89 3.26
CA ASN A 4 -19.83 9.09 2.08
C ASN A 4 -18.50 9.54 1.47
N LEU A 5 -17.43 8.80 1.77
CA LEU A 5 -16.09 9.04 1.23
C LEU A 5 -15.95 8.28 -0.08
N GLU A 6 -15.81 9.01 -1.19
CA GLU A 6 -15.69 8.44 -2.54
C GLU A 6 -14.42 8.92 -3.25
N GLY A 7 -13.83 8.06 -4.08
CA GLY A 7 -12.64 8.40 -4.86
C GLY A 7 -11.40 8.61 -3.99
N VAL A 8 -10.62 9.65 -4.28
CA VAL A 8 -9.28 9.88 -3.70
C VAL A 8 -9.32 10.13 -2.18
N ILE A 9 -10.46 10.56 -1.63
CA ILE A 9 -10.63 10.82 -0.20
C ILE A 9 -10.99 9.56 0.61
N ASN A 10 -11.09 8.40 -0.05
CA ASN A 10 -11.32 7.11 0.58
C ASN A 10 -10.09 6.21 0.34
N PRO A 11 -9.40 5.74 1.39
CA PRO A 11 -9.66 5.93 2.83
C PRO A 11 -9.40 7.37 3.32
N PRO A 12 -10.04 7.81 4.43
CA PRO A 12 -9.84 9.14 4.97
C PRO A 12 -8.41 9.31 5.50
N ILE A 13 -7.82 10.48 5.23
CA ILE A 13 -6.42 10.75 5.60
C ILE A 13 -6.17 10.66 7.11
N ASP A 14 -7.17 11.02 7.93
CA ASP A 14 -7.04 10.98 9.39
C ASP A 14 -6.92 9.54 9.92
N GLU A 15 -7.44 8.54 9.23
CA GLU A 15 -7.24 7.12 9.58
C GLU A 15 -5.85 6.66 9.15
N LEU A 16 -5.43 7.00 7.94
CA LEU A 16 -4.10 6.68 7.44
C LEU A 16 -2.99 7.23 8.33
N LEU A 17 -3.15 8.46 8.83
CA LEU A 17 -2.16 9.09 9.72
C LEU A 17 -2.08 8.44 11.10
N LYS A 18 -3.03 7.57 11.50
CA LYS A 18 -2.90 6.76 12.73
C LYS A 18 -1.94 5.59 12.56
N THR A 19 -1.67 5.18 11.31
CA THR A 19 -0.84 4.00 11.00
C THR A 19 0.64 4.33 10.85
N THR A 20 1.00 5.61 10.73
CA THR A 20 2.38 6.06 10.46
C THR A 20 2.74 7.27 11.29
N ASP A 21 4.01 7.39 11.67
CA ASP A 21 4.50 8.48 12.52
C ASP A 21 4.50 9.87 11.84
N SER A 22 4.49 9.91 10.50
CA SER A 22 4.64 11.14 9.73
C SER A 22 3.95 11.06 8.37
N LYS A 23 3.46 12.21 7.88
CA LYS A 23 2.91 12.35 6.52
C LYS A 23 3.91 11.91 5.45
N TYR A 24 5.20 12.16 5.66
CA TYR A 24 6.25 11.76 4.73
C TYR A 24 6.44 10.24 4.71
N ALA A 25 6.38 9.60 5.89
CA ALA A 25 6.47 8.15 6.02
C ALA A 25 5.32 7.47 5.28
N LEU A 26 4.08 7.97 5.44
CA LEU A 26 2.91 7.48 4.71
C LEU A 26 3.12 7.50 3.19
N VAL A 27 3.63 8.62 2.65
CA VAL A 27 3.89 8.75 1.21
C VAL A 27 4.90 7.71 0.72
N ILE A 28 6.00 7.53 1.45
CA ILE A 28 7.04 6.55 1.10
C ILE A 28 6.48 5.12 1.17
N ASN A 29 5.77 4.77 2.24
CA ASN A 29 5.23 3.44 2.47
C ASN A 29 4.20 3.07 1.39
N ALA A 30 3.24 3.96 1.13
CA ALA A 30 2.23 3.77 0.11
C ALA A 30 2.85 3.67 -1.29
N ALA A 31 3.86 4.49 -1.61
CA ALA A 31 4.53 4.48 -2.91
C ALA A 31 5.37 3.21 -3.13
N LYS A 32 6.13 2.76 -2.12
CA LYS A 32 6.89 1.51 -2.19
C LYS A 32 5.97 0.32 -2.41
N ARG A 33 4.89 0.23 -1.63
CA ARG A 33 3.90 -0.84 -1.78
C ARG A 33 3.19 -0.82 -3.12
N ALA A 34 2.80 0.37 -3.61
CA ALA A 34 2.19 0.51 -4.93
C ALA A 34 3.11 0.00 -6.06
N ARG A 35 4.43 0.21 -5.96
CA ARG A 35 5.40 -0.33 -6.91
C ARG A 35 5.48 -1.86 -6.86
N GLN A 36 5.42 -2.48 -5.67
CA GLN A 36 5.36 -3.93 -5.53
C GLN A 36 4.11 -4.51 -6.21
N ILE A 37 2.94 -3.91 -5.98
CA ILE A 37 1.68 -4.34 -6.61
C ILE A 37 1.75 -4.19 -8.13
N ASN A 38 2.33 -3.09 -8.63
CA ASN A 38 2.49 -2.87 -10.06
C ASN A 38 3.45 -3.89 -10.69
N ALA A 39 4.56 -4.19 -10.02
CA ALA A 39 5.52 -5.20 -10.47
C ALA A 39 4.90 -6.61 -10.49
N TYR A 40 4.10 -6.94 -9.47
CA TYR A 40 3.32 -8.19 -9.44
C TYR A 40 2.43 -8.34 -10.68
N TYR A 41 1.66 -7.31 -11.05
CA TYR A 41 0.81 -7.38 -12.24
C TYR A 41 1.61 -7.46 -13.56
N ALA A 42 2.79 -6.84 -13.62
CA ALA A 42 3.67 -6.94 -14.79
C ALA A 42 4.24 -8.35 -14.95
N GLN A 43 4.67 -8.99 -13.85
CA GLN A 43 5.28 -10.32 -13.84
C GLN A 43 4.28 -11.47 -13.79
N LEU A 44 2.97 -11.18 -13.63
CA LEU A 44 1.93 -12.21 -13.46
C LEU A 44 1.93 -13.26 -14.58
N HIS A 45 2.29 -12.85 -15.80
CA HIS A 45 2.36 -13.72 -16.98
C HIS A 45 3.72 -14.42 -17.14
N GLU A 46 4.75 -13.91 -16.47
CA GLU A 46 6.13 -14.44 -16.54
C GLU A 46 6.35 -15.61 -15.57
N GLY A 47 5.43 -15.82 -14.61
CA GLY A 47 5.51 -16.94 -13.65
C GLY A 47 6.60 -16.79 -12.59
N LEU A 48 7.24 -15.62 -12.51
CA LEU A 48 8.14 -15.24 -11.44
C LEU A 48 7.34 -14.66 -10.28
N PHE A 49 7.35 -15.33 -9.14
CA PHE A 49 6.65 -14.91 -7.91
C PHE A 49 7.55 -14.07 -7.00
N GLU A 50 8.24 -13.07 -7.54
CA GLU A 50 9.14 -12.20 -6.76
C GLU A 50 8.36 -11.22 -5.87
N TYR A 51 7.20 -10.74 -6.33
CA TYR A 51 6.39 -9.75 -5.63
C TYR A 51 5.07 -10.33 -5.12
N VAL A 52 4.63 -9.83 -3.98
CA VAL A 52 3.34 -10.18 -3.38
C VAL A 52 2.25 -9.27 -3.96
N GLY A 53 1.20 -9.89 -4.50
CA GLY A 53 0.03 -9.21 -5.04
C GLY A 53 -0.81 -8.45 -3.99
N PRO A 54 -1.95 -7.87 -4.40
CA PRO A 54 -2.87 -7.19 -3.49
C PRO A 54 -3.32 -8.08 -2.34
N LEU A 55 -3.37 -7.51 -1.13
CA LEU A 55 -3.86 -8.16 0.09
C LEU A 55 -5.33 -7.88 0.38
N VAL A 56 -5.90 -6.89 -0.30
CA VAL A 56 -7.33 -6.52 -0.22
C VAL A 56 -8.03 -6.83 -1.54
N ASP A 57 -9.35 -6.95 -1.48
CA ASP A 57 -10.17 -7.09 -2.68
C ASP A 57 -10.02 -5.86 -3.57
N THR A 58 -9.66 -6.09 -4.85
CA THR A 58 -9.42 -5.03 -5.83
C THR A 58 -10.61 -4.86 -6.76
N LYS A 59 -10.86 -3.62 -7.18
CA LYS A 59 -11.84 -3.32 -8.23
C LYS A 59 -11.17 -3.40 -9.60
N LEU A 60 -11.98 -3.62 -10.63
CA LEU A 60 -11.51 -3.57 -12.02
C LEU A 60 -10.86 -2.21 -12.31
N ASN A 61 -9.63 -2.24 -12.85
CA ASN A 61 -8.82 -1.06 -13.17
C ASN A 61 -8.49 -0.15 -11.98
N GLU A 62 -8.53 -0.67 -10.76
CA GLU A 62 -8.08 0.06 -9.58
C GLU A 62 -6.57 0.34 -9.66
N LYS A 63 -6.16 1.57 -9.35
CA LYS A 63 -4.75 1.96 -9.42
C LYS A 63 -3.98 1.33 -8.26
N PRO A 64 -2.73 0.85 -8.47
CA PRO A 64 -1.92 0.25 -7.41
C PRO A 64 -1.76 1.12 -6.15
N LEU A 65 -1.75 2.44 -6.29
CA LEU A 65 -1.69 3.37 -5.17
C LEU A 65 -2.98 3.43 -4.34
N SER A 66 -4.15 3.26 -4.96
CA SER A 66 -5.43 3.16 -4.24
C SER A 66 -5.46 1.90 -3.39
N ILE A 67 -5.00 0.79 -3.96
CA ILE A 67 -4.91 -0.51 -3.28
C ILE A 67 -3.96 -0.41 -2.09
N SER A 68 -2.76 0.18 -2.27
CA SER A 68 -1.79 0.29 -1.18
C SER A 68 -2.29 1.13 -0.01
N LEU A 69 -3.03 2.22 -0.26
CA LEU A 69 -3.62 3.03 0.81
C LEU A 69 -4.71 2.28 1.59
N ARG A 70 -5.50 1.42 0.91
CA ARG A 70 -6.49 0.57 1.58
C ARG A 70 -5.83 -0.51 2.44
N GLU A 71 -4.78 -1.16 1.93
CA GLU A 71 -4.01 -2.14 2.70
C GLU A 71 -3.38 -1.53 3.96
N ILE A 72 -2.88 -0.29 3.85
CA ILE A 72 -2.37 0.47 5.01
C ILE A 72 -3.50 0.73 6.00
N ASN A 73 -4.67 1.17 5.54
CA ASN A 73 -5.81 1.45 6.41
C ASN A 73 -6.33 0.21 7.16
N GLU A 74 -6.28 -0.96 6.51
CA GLU A 74 -6.66 -2.25 7.10
C GLU A 74 -5.55 -2.85 8.00
N GLY A 75 -4.38 -2.21 8.09
CA GLY A 75 -3.28 -2.66 8.95
C GLY A 75 -2.63 -3.96 8.47
N LEU A 76 -2.70 -4.27 7.17
CA LEU A 76 -2.20 -5.52 6.60
C LEU A 76 -0.70 -5.50 6.29
N LEU A 77 -0.04 -4.35 6.47
CA LEU A 77 1.36 -4.14 6.14
C LEU A 77 2.18 -3.82 7.39
N GLN A 78 3.37 -4.39 7.46
CA GLN A 78 4.36 -4.04 8.47
C GLN A 78 5.45 -3.17 7.84
N VAL A 79 5.72 -2.03 8.46
CA VAL A 79 6.77 -1.10 8.04
C VAL A 79 7.96 -1.30 8.96
N THR A 80 9.12 -1.60 8.37
CA THR A 80 10.40 -1.69 9.07
C THR A 80 11.32 -0.58 8.58
N ASP A 81 12.14 -0.04 9.48
CA ASP A 81 13.13 0.95 9.09
C ASP A 81 14.21 0.32 8.20
N ALA A 82 14.77 1.13 7.30
CA ALA A 82 15.78 0.66 6.36
C ALA A 82 17.07 0.20 7.07
N SER A 83 17.36 0.72 8.27
CA SER A 83 18.47 0.26 9.12
C SER A 83 18.32 -1.19 9.57
N ASP A 84 17.09 -1.65 9.74
CA ASP A 84 16.79 -2.98 10.27
C ASP A 84 16.87 -4.06 9.18
N GLN A 85 16.73 -3.65 7.91
CA GLN A 85 16.84 -4.56 6.76
C GLN A 85 18.28 -5.02 6.54
N SER A 86 19.28 -4.18 6.81
CA SER A 86 20.71 -4.54 6.69
C SER A 86 21.24 -5.45 7.80
N ALA A 87 20.46 -5.71 8.86
CA ALA A 87 20.86 -6.58 9.96
C ALA A 87 20.37 -8.03 9.81
N ALA A 88 19.48 -8.28 8.84
CA ALA A 88 18.87 -9.58 8.57
C ALA A 88 19.49 -10.30 7.35
N GLU A 89 20.52 -9.71 6.75
CA GLU A 89 21.31 -10.24 5.63
C GLU A 89 22.76 -10.45 6.07
#